data_AF-A0A5C6DDU1-F1
#
_entry.id   AF-A0A5C6DDU1-F1
#
_cell.length_a   1.000
_cell.length_b   1.000
_cell.length_c   1.000
_cell.angle_alpha   90.00
_cell.angle_beta   90.00
_cell.angle_gamma   90.00
#
_symmetry.space_group_name_H-M   'P 1'
#
loop_
_entity.id
_entity.type
_entity.pdbx_description
1 polymer ?
#
loop_
_entity_poly.entity_id
_entity_poly.type
_entity_poly.pdbx_seq_one_letter_code
_entity_poly.pdbx_strand_id
1 'polypeptide(L)' 'MQDQKQSDQDLSVHVLDSLMAGIAVLDKDGTICAVNETWRRFSHQNGGEPAATGIRLVAST' A
#
# COMPACT_ATOMS: atom_id res chain seq x y z
N MET A 1 -0.28 -16.89 -19.72
CA MET A 1 0.60 -15.71 -19.45
C MET A 1 0.00 -14.76 -18.40
N GLN A 2 -1.32 -14.79 -18.14
CA GLN A 2 -1.95 -13.93 -17.12
C GLN A 2 -1.68 -14.41 -15.67
N ASP A 3 -1.48 -15.71 -15.43
CA ASP A 3 -1.26 -16.26 -14.07
C ASP A 3 0.08 -15.87 -13.40
N GLN A 4 1.15 -15.69 -14.18
CA GLN A 4 2.48 -15.38 -13.62
C GLN A 4 2.52 -13.97 -13.02
N LYS A 5 1.92 -12.98 -13.70
CA LYS A 5 1.91 -11.59 -13.24
C LYS A 5 1.09 -11.39 -11.98
N GLN A 6 0.00 -12.14 -11.83
CA GLN A 6 -0.84 -12.09 -10.63
C GLN A 6 -0.10 -12.67 -9.42
N SER A 7 0.59 -13.80 -9.62
CA SER A 7 1.37 -14.48 -8.58
C SER A 7 2.53 -13.60 -8.07
N ASP A 8 3.23 -12.91 -8.97
CA ASP A 8 4.33 -12.02 -8.61
C ASP A 8 3.85 -10.75 -7.86
N GLN A 9 2.66 -10.24 -8.20
CA GLN A 9 2.03 -9.11 -7.51
C GLN A 9 1.59 -9.49 -6.09
N ASP A 10 0.96 -10.65 -5.94
CA ASP A 10 0.57 -11.18 -4.62
C ASP A 10 1.81 -11.38 -3.74
N LEU A 11 2.85 -12.05 -4.25
CA LEU A 11 4.09 -12.26 -3.51
C LEU A 11 4.72 -10.92 -3.05
N SER A 12 4.71 -9.91 -3.91
CA SER A 12 5.26 -8.58 -3.57
C SER A 12 4.51 -7.94 -2.40
N VAL A 13 3.17 -8.07 -2.35
CA VAL A 13 2.35 -7.56 -1.24
C VAL A 13 2.64 -8.35 0.04
N HIS A 14 2.69 -9.69 -0.02
CA HIS A 14 2.95 -10.54 1.14
C HIS A 14 4.35 -10.30 1.74
N VAL A 15 5.36 -10.07 0.89
CA VAL A 15 6.70 -9.71 1.36
C VAL A 15 6.68 -8.37 2.09
N LEU A 16 6.02 -7.35 1.54
CA LEU A 16 5.92 -6.04 2.19
C LEU A 16 5.17 -6.12 3.53
N ASP A 17 4.11 -6.94 3.61
CA ASP A 17 3.33 -7.15 4.82
C ASP A 17 4.09 -7.95 5.89
N SER A 18 5.06 -8.79 5.51
CA SER A 18 5.93 -9.51 6.46
C SER A 18 6.92 -8.60 7.21
N LEU A 19 7.14 -7.37 6.73
CA LEU A 19 8.10 -6.44 7.32
C LEU A 19 7.49 -5.66 8.50
N MET A 20 8.22 -5.64 9.61
CA MET A 20 7.82 -4.90 10.83
C MET A 20 7.98 -3.38 10.71
N ALA A 21 8.62 -2.88 9.65
CA ALA A 21 8.71 -1.45 9.37
C ALA A 21 7.43 -0.97 8.69
N GLY A 22 6.99 0.26 8.98
CA GLY A 22 5.92 0.91 8.21
C GLY A 22 6.46 1.35 6.85
N ILE A 23 5.95 0.76 5.76
CA ILE A 23 6.44 1.02 4.40
C ILE A 23 5.33 1.63 3.56
N ALA A 24 5.68 2.68 2.80
CA ALA A 24 4.86 3.29 1.77
C ALA A 24 5.63 3.31 0.44
N VAL A 25 4.98 2.86 -0.63
CA VAL A 25 5.49 2.93 -2.01
C VAL A 25 4.90 4.18 -2.66
N LEU A 26 5.75 4.98 -3.30
CA LEU A 26 5.38 6.22 -3.97
C LEU A 26 5.47 6.06 -5.50
N ASP A 27 4.60 6.76 -6.24
CA ASP A 27 4.78 6.99 -7.67
C ASP A 27 5.76 8.14 -7.96
N LYS A 28 6.02 8.41 -9.25
CA LYS A 28 6.93 9.48 -9.71
C LYS A 28 6.51 10.89 -9.27
N ASP A 29 5.24 11.08 -8.94
CA ASP A 29 4.68 12.37 -8.53
C ASP A 29 4.63 12.48 -6.99
N GLY A 30 5.19 11.50 -6.27
CA GLY A 30 5.23 11.46 -4.81
C GLY A 30 3.93 10.95 -4.17
N THR A 31 3.03 10.33 -4.94
CA THR A 31 1.77 9.80 -4.41
C THR A 31 1.98 8.42 -3.81
N ILE A 32 1.46 8.19 -2.60
CA ILE A 32 1.38 6.84 -2.01
C ILE A 32 0.47 5.96 -2.88
N CYS A 33 1.05 4.93 -3.49
CA CYS A 33 0.34 3.96 -4.32
C CYS A 33 0.14 2.61 -3.63
N ALA A 34 0.96 2.27 -2.64
CA ALA A 34 0.80 1.09 -1.79
C ALA A 34 1.37 1.36 -0.39
N VAL A 35 0.80 0.69 0.63
CA VAL A 35 1.31 0.70 2.01
C VAL A 35 1.25 -0.71 2.58
N ASN A 36 2.17 -1.08 3.47
CA ASN A 36 2.13 -2.41 4.11
C ASN A 36 1.24 -2.46 5.36
N GLU A 37 1.03 -3.65 5.90
CA GLU A 37 0.16 -3.88 7.06
C GLU A 37 0.57 -3.06 8.28
N THR A 38 1.86 -3.02 8.58
CA THR A 38 2.39 -2.22 9.70
C THR A 38 2.00 -0.74 9.55
N TRP A 39 2.14 -0.17 8.35
CA TRP A 39 1.72 1.22 8.08
C TRP A 39 0.22 1.40 8.25
N ARG A 40 -0.60 0.48 7.72
CA ARG A 40 -2.07 0.53 7.85
C ARG A 40 -2.49 0.53 9.33
N ARG A 41 -1.90 -0.35 10.13
CA ARG A 41 -2.13 -0.43 11.58
C ARG A 41 -1.70 0.85 12.29
N PHE A 42 -0.53 1.40 11.97
CA PHE A 42 -0.06 2.66 12.53
C PHE A 42 -1.01 3.82 12.21
N SER A 43 -1.40 3.98 10.94
CA SER A 43 -2.34 5.02 10.51
C SER A 43 -3.65 4.91 11.26
N HIS A 44 -4.23 3.71 11.34
CA HIS A 44 -5.51 3.48 12.02
C HIS A 44 -5.44 3.82 13.52
N GLN A 45 -4.37 3.40 14.21
CA GLN A 45 -4.16 3.72 15.63
C GLN A 45 -4.03 5.23 15.90
N ASN A 46 -3.57 6.00 14.92
CA ASN A 46 -3.42 7.44 15.03
C ASN A 46 -4.61 8.22 14.46
N GLY A 47 -5.73 7.55 14.14
CA GLY A 47 -6.92 8.18 13.56
C GLY A 47 -6.76 8.63 12.10
N GLY A 48 -5.72 8.14 11.41
CA GLY A 48 -5.49 8.44 10.00
C GLY A 48 -6.50 7.74 9.10
N GLU A 49 -7.20 8.52 8.28
CA GLU A 49 -8.11 8.02 7.26
C GLU A 49 -7.32 7.57 6.01
N PRO A 50 -7.48 6.33 5.52
CA PRO A 50 -6.74 5.84 4.36
C PRO A 50 -6.85 6.73 3.11
N ALA A 51 -7.97 7.43 2.97
CA ALA A 51 -8.21 8.38 1.87
C ALA A 51 -7.39 9.68 1.97
N ALA A 52 -6.95 10.07 3.18
CA ALA A 52 -6.22 11.30 3.45
C ALA A 52 -4.76 11.08 3.88
N THR A 53 -4.46 9.92 4.49
CA THR A 53 -3.15 9.57 5.06
C THR A 53 -2.57 8.26 4.50
N GLY A 54 -3.18 7.73 3.45
CA GLY A 54 -2.82 6.45 2.82
C GLY A 54 -2.82 6.54 1.29
N ILE A 55 -3.26 5.45 0.63
CA ILE A 55 -3.31 5.39 -0.83
C ILE A 55 -4.37 6.36 -1.32
N ARG A 56 -3.98 7.34 -2.14
CA ARG A 56 -4.92 8.31 -2.73
C ARG A 56 -5.94 7.55 -3.58
N LEU A 57 -7.19 7.55 -3.14
CA LEU A 57 -8.33 7.13 -3.96
C LEU A 57 -8.56 8.22 -5.01
N VAL A 58 -8.12 8.00 -6.24
CA VAL A 58 -8.58 8.83 -7.36
C VAL A 58 -10.04 8.44 -7.62
N ALA A 59 -10.98 9.34 -7.32
CA ALA A 59 -12.35 9.17 -7.75
C ALA A 59 -12.35 9.25 -9.29
N SER A 60 -12.47 8.10 -9.95
CA SER A 60 -12.63 8.03 -11.40
C SER A 60 -13.86 8.84 -11.81
N THR A 61 -13.63 9.94 -12.54
CA THR A 61 -14.66 10.68 -13.29
C THR A 61 -14.62 10.24 -14.74
#